data_AF-X1P9G1-F1
#
_entry.id   AF-X1P9G1-F1
#
_cell.length_a   1.000
_cell.length_b   1.000
_cell.length_c   1.000
_cell.angle_alpha   90.00
_cell.angle_beta   90.00
_cell.angle_gamma   90.00
#
_symmetry.space_group_name_H-M   'P 1'
#
loop_
_entity.id
_entity.type
_entity.pdbx_description
1 polymer ?
#
loop_
_entity_poly.entity_id
_entity_poly.type
_entity_poly.pdbx_seq_one_letter_code
_entity_poly.pdbx_strand_id
1 'polypeptide(L)'
;SLTWEEIREMTKNNIEIGSHTLSHCNLLRYNKNEDYDTYITRVKKEIFLSKEILEDKLGKKVRFFAYPYGIYSSAIKNLVIQAGYEGILNANSMNNTLNANPFSLNRQIVFGISSFNSFIQILNQQLLNTSKIFPYDGIIENDQFVKIGAILEGDNYDIKTLSMKLGGAKVRFNFNPENKEISFTPSKPLIKKSYIINISAQDKNSNYIRKKSWLITIK
;
A
#
# COMPACT_ATOMS: atom_id res chain seq x y z
N SER A 1 -6.11 15.57 16.22
CA SER A 1 -7.52 15.14 16.08
C SER A 1 -8.32 16.32 15.55
N LEU A 2 -9.47 16.06 14.91
CA LEU A 2 -10.39 17.09 14.43
C LEU A 2 -11.70 16.99 15.21
N THR A 3 -12.33 18.12 15.47
CA THR A 3 -13.69 18.23 16.03
C THR A 3 -14.75 18.02 14.95
N TRP A 4 -16.00 17.77 15.34
CA TRP A 4 -17.09 17.64 14.38
C TRP A 4 -17.44 18.97 13.71
N GLU A 5 -17.24 20.10 14.40
CA GLU A 5 -17.37 21.44 13.83
C GLU A 5 -16.38 21.63 12.68
N GLU A 6 -15.09 21.33 12.90
CA GLU A 6 -14.04 21.41 11.86
C GLU A 6 -14.34 20.48 10.68
N ILE A 7 -14.76 19.24 10.95
CA ILE A 7 -15.14 18.29 9.89
C ILE A 7 -16.32 18.83 9.05
N ARG A 8 -17.33 19.43 9.68
CA ARG A 8 -18.46 20.06 8.97
C ARG A 8 -18.02 21.27 8.14
N GLU A 9 -17.10 22.07 8.67
CA GLU A 9 -16.51 23.18 7.92
C GLU A 9 -15.76 22.67 6.67
N MET A 10 -14.90 21.66 6.83
CA MET A 10 -14.14 21.06 5.72
C MET A 10 -15.06 20.49 4.64
N THR A 11 -16.12 19.77 5.04
CA THR A 11 -17.08 19.18 4.08
C THR A 11 -17.91 20.23 3.34
N LYS A 12 -18.25 21.36 3.97
CA LYS A 12 -18.88 22.51 3.27
C LYS A 12 -17.95 23.14 2.23
N ASN A 13 -16.64 22.97 2.40
CA ASN A 13 -15.61 23.48 1.49
C ASN A 13 -15.05 22.40 0.55
N ASN A 14 -15.88 21.43 0.15
CA ASN A 14 -15.56 20.38 -0.82
C ASN A 14 -14.43 19.42 -0.44
N ILE A 15 -14.07 19.34 0.85
CA ILE A 15 -13.15 18.31 1.34
C ILE A 15 -13.92 17.01 1.60
N GLU A 16 -13.41 15.91 1.02
CA GLU A 16 -13.92 14.56 1.26
C GLU A 16 -13.41 14.03 2.61
N ILE A 17 -14.30 13.40 3.37
CA ILE A 17 -13.98 12.74 4.64
C ILE A 17 -14.07 11.22 4.42
N GLY A 18 -12.91 10.56 4.45
CA GLY A 18 -12.80 9.10 4.40
C GLY A 18 -12.71 8.48 5.80
N SER A 19 -12.83 7.15 5.88
CA SER A 19 -12.62 6.39 7.11
C SER A 19 -11.16 5.94 7.26
N HIS A 20 -10.70 5.88 8.52
CA HIS A 20 -9.36 5.44 8.88
C HIS A 20 -9.37 4.50 10.10
N THR A 21 -10.36 3.59 10.15
CA THR A 21 -10.75 2.77 11.33
C THR A 21 -11.35 3.57 12.48
N LEU A 22 -11.78 2.89 13.54
CA LEU A 22 -12.36 3.52 14.72
C LEU A 22 -11.26 3.99 15.69
N SER A 23 -10.23 3.19 15.90
CA SER A 23 -9.20 3.42 16.93
C SER A 23 -7.79 3.61 16.38
N HIS A 24 -7.61 3.63 15.05
CA HIS A 24 -6.30 3.67 14.39
C HIS A 24 -5.43 2.44 14.75
N CYS A 25 -6.04 1.25 14.79
CA CYS A 25 -5.33 0.01 15.11
C CYS A 25 -4.63 -0.60 13.88
N ASN A 26 -3.57 -1.39 14.11
CA ASN A 26 -3.03 -2.26 13.07
C ASN A 26 -3.96 -3.47 12.90
N LEU A 27 -4.73 -3.47 11.80
CA LEU A 27 -5.75 -4.48 11.54
C LEU A 27 -5.19 -5.91 11.37
N LEU A 28 -3.89 -6.10 11.09
CA LEU A 28 -3.26 -7.44 11.02
C LEU A 28 -2.81 -8.01 12.36
N ARG A 29 -2.79 -7.17 13.39
CA ARG A 29 -2.25 -7.51 14.71
C ARG A 29 -3.33 -8.10 15.60
N TYR A 30 -3.00 -9.23 16.21
CA TYR A 30 -3.80 -9.87 17.23
C TYR A 30 -3.53 -9.19 18.58
N ASN A 31 -4.58 -9.05 19.38
CA ASN A 31 -4.45 -8.73 20.78
C ASN A 31 -3.88 -9.94 21.54
N LYS A 32 -3.39 -9.70 22.77
CA LYS A 32 -2.85 -10.78 23.61
C LYS A 32 -3.95 -11.82 23.88
N ASN A 33 -3.64 -13.09 23.62
CA ASN A 33 -4.55 -14.24 23.77
C ASN A 33 -5.85 -14.14 22.93
N GLU A 34 -5.84 -13.37 21.85
CA GLU A 34 -6.99 -13.27 20.95
C GLU A 34 -6.98 -14.46 19.98
N ASP A 35 -8.11 -15.16 19.88
CA ASP A 35 -8.33 -16.18 18.86
C ASP A 35 -8.76 -15.55 17.52
N TYR A 36 -8.92 -16.37 16.48
CA TYR A 36 -9.28 -15.87 15.16
C TYR A 36 -10.67 -15.22 15.11
N ASP A 37 -11.66 -15.78 15.81
CA ASP A 37 -13.05 -15.32 15.75
C ASP A 37 -13.24 -13.98 16.45
N THR A 38 -12.61 -13.82 17.62
CA THR A 38 -12.57 -12.55 18.36
C THR A 38 -11.78 -11.49 17.58
N TYR A 39 -10.64 -11.86 16.99
CA TYR A 39 -9.86 -10.98 16.11
C TYR A 39 -10.69 -10.47 14.93
N ILE A 40 -11.35 -11.35 14.19
CA ILE A 40 -12.14 -10.95 13.03
C ILE A 40 -13.35 -10.10 13.43
N THR A 41 -13.99 -10.41 14.55
CA THR A 41 -15.10 -9.61 15.08
C THR A 41 -14.64 -8.19 15.42
N ARG A 42 -13.47 -8.04 16.06
CA ARG A 42 -12.88 -6.74 16.33
C ARG A 42 -12.52 -5.98 15.06
N VAL A 43 -11.87 -6.64 14.09
CA VAL A 43 -11.51 -6.02 12.79
C VAL A 43 -12.76 -5.54 12.04
N LYS A 44 -13.85 -6.32 12.05
CA LYS A 44 -15.14 -5.90 11.49
C LYS A 44 -15.66 -4.65 12.20
N LYS A 45 -15.68 -4.63 13.53
CA LYS A 45 -16.11 -3.45 14.30
C LYS A 45 -15.32 -2.19 13.92
N GLU A 46 -13.99 -2.29 13.82
CA GLU A 46 -13.13 -1.18 13.43
C GLU A 46 -13.47 -0.57 12.06
N ILE A 47 -13.89 -1.40 11.11
CA ILE A 47 -14.18 -0.99 9.73
C ILE A 47 -15.62 -0.48 9.59
N PHE A 48 -16.59 -1.25 10.09
CA PHE A 48 -18.02 -1.00 9.88
C PHE A 48 -18.53 0.13 10.77
N LEU A 49 -18.21 0.10 12.08
CA LEU A 49 -18.69 1.12 13.01
C LEU A 49 -18.07 2.49 12.73
N SER A 50 -16.83 2.53 12.24
CA SER A 50 -16.20 3.78 11.77
C SER A 50 -17.00 4.40 10.62
N LYS A 51 -17.44 3.58 9.65
CA LYS A 51 -18.29 4.03 8.54
C LYS A 51 -19.62 4.57 9.04
N GLU A 52 -20.32 3.77 9.84
CA GLU A 52 -21.64 4.08 10.39
C GLU A 52 -21.63 5.42 11.13
N ILE A 53 -20.68 5.62 12.05
CA ILE A 53 -20.55 6.87 12.82
C ILE A 53 -20.30 8.05 11.89
N LEU A 54 -19.41 7.91 10.91
CA LEU A 54 -19.12 9.00 9.99
C LEU A 54 -20.34 9.32 9.10
N GLU A 55 -21.06 8.32 8.61
CA GLU A 55 -22.24 8.53 7.76
C GLU A 55 -23.41 9.15 8.54
N ASP A 56 -23.63 8.73 9.80
CA ASP A 56 -24.60 9.35 10.71
C ASP A 56 -24.29 10.84 10.94
N LYS A 57 -23.03 11.16 11.27
CA LYS A 57 -22.61 12.53 11.58
C LYS A 57 -22.55 13.46 10.38
N LEU A 58 -22.31 12.92 9.19
CA LEU A 58 -22.17 13.70 7.97
C LEU A 58 -23.45 13.75 7.14
N GLY A 59 -24.41 12.85 7.38
CA GLY A 59 -25.64 12.73 6.59
C GLY A 59 -25.39 12.36 5.12
N LYS A 60 -24.22 11.78 4.81
CA LYS A 60 -23.81 11.39 3.45
C LYS A 60 -22.93 10.16 3.48
N LYS A 61 -22.85 9.46 2.35
CA LYS A 61 -22.03 8.27 2.18
C LYS A 61 -20.53 8.58 2.34
N VAL A 62 -19.82 7.75 3.10
CA VAL A 62 -18.36 7.77 3.24
C VAL A 62 -17.77 6.78 2.23
N ARG A 63 -17.12 7.31 1.20
CA ARG A 63 -16.77 6.51 0.01
C ARG A 63 -15.44 5.79 0.13
N PHE A 64 -14.48 6.37 0.85
CA PHE A 64 -13.10 5.89 0.86
C PHE A 64 -12.66 5.39 2.24
N PHE A 65 -11.83 4.34 2.23
CA PHE A 65 -11.17 3.82 3.41
C PHE A 65 -9.65 3.84 3.22
N ALA A 66 -8.91 4.30 4.23
CA ALA A 66 -7.45 4.21 4.24
C ALA A 66 -6.99 3.23 5.32
N TYR A 67 -6.09 2.30 4.99
CA TYR A 67 -5.51 1.40 5.99
C TYR A 67 -4.59 2.18 6.95
N PRO A 68 -4.75 2.05 8.29
CA PRO A 68 -3.75 2.51 9.24
C PRO A 68 -2.39 1.89 8.90
N TYR A 69 -1.36 2.73 8.91
CA TYR A 69 0.02 2.35 8.53
C TYR A 69 0.19 1.79 7.10
N GLY A 70 -0.87 1.79 6.27
CA GLY A 70 -0.86 1.18 4.94
C GLY A 70 -0.79 -0.35 4.93
N ILE A 71 -1.05 -1.00 6.06
CA ILE A 71 -0.90 -2.45 6.24
C ILE A 71 -2.25 -3.16 6.06
N TYR A 72 -2.28 -4.24 5.29
CA TYR A 72 -3.51 -4.99 4.96
C TYR A 72 -3.23 -6.44 4.56
N SER A 73 -4.30 -7.22 4.45
CA SER A 73 -4.33 -8.52 3.78
C SER A 73 -5.57 -8.67 2.92
N SER A 74 -5.64 -9.73 2.10
CA SER A 74 -6.83 -10.07 1.31
C SER A 74 -8.09 -10.20 2.17
N ALA A 75 -7.98 -10.80 3.36
CA ALA A 75 -9.11 -10.96 4.28
C ALA A 75 -9.63 -9.60 4.76
N ILE A 76 -8.76 -8.68 5.17
CA ILE A 76 -9.15 -7.33 5.60
C ILE A 76 -9.74 -6.55 4.43
N LYS A 77 -9.11 -6.61 3.25
CA LYS A 77 -9.60 -5.96 2.04
C LYS A 77 -11.05 -6.38 1.73
N ASN A 78 -11.35 -7.67 1.84
CA ASN A 78 -12.71 -8.18 1.63
C ASN A 78 -13.70 -7.61 2.65
N LEU A 79 -13.31 -7.45 3.93
CA LEU A 79 -14.17 -6.81 4.93
C LEU A 79 -14.44 -5.33 4.62
N VAL A 80 -13.44 -4.60 4.13
CA VAL A 80 -13.63 -3.20 3.71
C VAL A 80 -14.58 -3.13 2.50
N ILE A 81 -14.45 -4.04 1.53
CA ILE A 81 -15.40 -4.10 0.40
C ILE A 81 -16.82 -4.43 0.90
N GLN A 82 -16.96 -5.40 1.81
CA GLN A 82 -18.25 -5.78 2.40
C GLN A 82 -18.90 -4.64 3.20
N ALA A 83 -18.10 -3.75 3.80
CA ALA A 83 -18.61 -2.55 4.47
C ALA A 83 -19.18 -1.50 3.50
N GLY A 84 -19.06 -1.70 2.19
CA GLY A 84 -19.67 -0.81 1.18
C GLY A 84 -18.85 0.45 0.87
N TYR A 85 -17.55 0.44 1.16
CA TYR A 85 -16.62 1.46 0.63
C TYR A 85 -16.45 1.27 -0.88
N GLU A 86 -16.25 2.37 -1.60
CA GLU A 86 -16.08 2.41 -3.05
C GLU A 86 -14.60 2.47 -3.47
N GLY A 87 -13.71 2.87 -2.56
CA GLY A 87 -12.28 2.87 -2.81
C GLY A 87 -11.46 2.67 -1.54
N ILE A 88 -10.27 2.08 -1.70
CA ILE A 88 -9.38 1.70 -0.61
C ILE A 88 -7.97 2.17 -0.91
N LEU A 89 -7.39 2.91 0.04
CA LEU A 89 -6.07 3.49 -0.08
C LEU A 89 -5.06 2.77 0.82
N ASN A 90 -3.97 2.32 0.21
CA ASN A 90 -2.81 1.75 0.89
C ASN A 90 -1.65 2.77 0.95
N ALA A 91 -0.43 2.31 1.28
CA ALA A 91 0.77 3.14 1.30
C ALA A 91 1.91 2.58 0.40
N ASN A 92 1.58 1.71 -0.56
CA ASN A 92 2.54 1.26 -1.56
C ASN A 92 3.02 2.49 -2.35
N SER A 93 4.33 2.71 -2.37
CA SER A 93 4.93 3.96 -2.85
C SER A 93 5.03 3.94 -4.38
N MET A 94 3.89 4.05 -5.05
CA MET A 94 3.81 4.22 -6.50
C MET A 94 2.60 5.06 -6.91
N ASN A 95 2.64 5.62 -8.12
CA ASN A 95 1.54 6.42 -8.66
C ASN A 95 0.47 5.51 -9.27
N ASN A 96 -0.79 5.92 -9.16
CA ASN A 96 -1.91 5.23 -9.79
C ASN A 96 -2.01 5.61 -11.27
N THR A 97 -2.57 4.70 -12.07
CA THR A 97 -2.98 4.98 -13.46
C THR A 97 -4.49 5.18 -13.52
N LEU A 98 -5.01 5.67 -14.65
CA LEU A 98 -6.46 5.86 -14.84
C LEU A 98 -7.27 4.55 -14.68
N ASN A 99 -6.64 3.40 -14.95
CA ASN A 99 -7.25 2.08 -14.83
C ASN A 99 -6.90 1.37 -13.51
N ALA A 100 -6.42 2.11 -12.50
CA ALA A 100 -6.09 1.53 -11.21
C ALA A 100 -7.32 0.91 -10.55
N ASN A 101 -7.15 -0.24 -9.90
CA ASN A 101 -8.21 -0.88 -9.13
C ASN A 101 -8.60 0.06 -7.96
N PRO A 102 -9.86 0.53 -7.86
CA PRO A 102 -10.27 1.44 -6.79
C PRO A 102 -10.11 0.82 -5.39
N PHE A 103 -10.12 -0.51 -5.28
CA PHE A 103 -9.90 -1.23 -4.02
C PHE A 103 -8.42 -1.49 -3.71
N SER A 104 -7.48 -0.85 -4.41
CA SER A 104 -6.04 -0.95 -4.13
C SER A 104 -5.28 0.30 -4.59
N LEU A 105 -5.80 1.48 -4.24
CA LEU A 105 -5.19 2.75 -4.61
C LEU A 105 -3.91 2.99 -3.82
N ASN A 106 -2.84 3.27 -4.55
CA ASN A 106 -1.51 3.55 -4.00
C ASN A 106 -1.41 4.98 -3.49
N ARG A 107 -0.54 5.22 -2.51
CA ARG A 107 -0.25 6.57 -2.00
C ARG A 107 1.26 6.77 -1.82
N GLN A 108 1.68 8.02 -1.97
CA GLN A 108 3.05 8.44 -1.73
C GLN A 108 3.13 9.16 -0.38
N ILE A 109 4.07 8.74 0.46
CA ILE A 109 4.33 9.44 1.72
C ILE A 109 5.16 10.69 1.41
N VAL A 110 4.63 11.86 1.77
CA VAL A 110 5.36 13.12 1.72
C VAL A 110 5.84 13.44 3.13
N PHE A 111 7.15 13.43 3.33
CA PHE A 111 7.76 13.78 4.62
C PHE A 111 7.92 15.29 4.74
N GLY A 112 7.84 15.84 5.95
CA GLY A 112 8.02 17.28 6.19
C GLY A 112 9.40 17.82 5.79
N ILE A 113 10.40 16.94 5.65
CA ILE A 113 11.76 17.26 5.18
C ILE A 113 11.92 17.13 3.65
N SER A 114 10.86 16.80 2.91
CA SER A 114 10.95 16.60 1.46
C SER A 114 11.21 17.92 0.75
N SER A 115 12.25 17.97 -0.08
CA SER A 115 12.49 19.13 -0.95
C SER A 115 11.40 19.23 -2.04
N PHE A 116 11.20 20.44 -2.57
CA PHE A 116 10.31 20.65 -3.72
C PHE A 116 10.68 19.75 -4.90
N ASN A 117 11.99 19.59 -5.19
CA ASN A 117 12.45 18.67 -6.25
C ASN A 117 12.07 17.21 -5.97
N SER A 118 12.17 16.74 -4.72
CA SER A 118 11.71 15.40 -4.34
C SER A 118 10.20 15.24 -4.57
N PHE A 119 9.42 16.26 -4.24
CA PHE A 119 7.98 16.27 -4.50
C PHE A 119 7.66 16.20 -6.01
N ILE A 120 8.36 16.97 -6.85
CA ILE A 120 8.21 16.91 -8.32
C ILE A 120 8.60 15.53 -8.87
N GLN A 121 9.64 14.89 -8.32
CA GLN A 121 10.03 13.53 -8.69
C GLN A 121 8.94 12.50 -8.34
N ILE A 122 8.29 12.64 -7.18
CA ILE A 122 7.15 11.80 -6.80
C ILE A 122 5.98 11.98 -7.77
N LEU A 123 5.62 13.22 -8.12
CA LEU A 123 4.50 13.51 -9.01
C LEU A 123 4.69 12.92 -10.41
N ASN A 124 5.90 12.98 -10.94
CA ASN A 124 6.21 12.54 -12.31
C ASN A 124 6.69 11.08 -12.40
N GLN A 125 6.67 10.34 -11.28
CA GLN A 125 7.04 8.94 -11.27
C GLN A 125 6.09 8.14 -12.17
N GLN A 126 6.67 7.29 -13.02
CA GLN A 126 5.92 6.46 -13.96
C GLN A 126 5.77 5.02 -13.45
N LEU A 127 4.84 4.28 -14.06
CA LEU A 127 4.66 2.86 -13.77
C LEU A 127 5.82 2.04 -14.36
N LEU A 128 6.36 1.12 -13.56
CA LEU A 128 7.15 0.00 -14.05
C LEU A 128 6.21 -1.18 -14.26
N ASN A 129 5.98 -1.56 -15.52
CA ASN A 129 5.05 -2.62 -15.87
C ASN A 129 5.62 -4.00 -15.48
N THR A 130 4.74 -4.88 -15.04
CA THR A 130 5.10 -6.23 -14.58
C THR A 130 3.98 -7.19 -14.92
N SER A 131 4.32 -8.32 -15.55
CA SER A 131 3.36 -9.41 -15.79
C SER A 131 3.05 -10.18 -14.50
N LYS A 132 4.02 -10.22 -13.58
CA LYS A 132 3.93 -10.93 -12.31
C LYS A 132 4.72 -10.22 -11.22
N ILE A 133 4.16 -10.21 -10.02
CA ILE A 133 4.88 -9.95 -8.77
C ILE A 133 4.80 -11.20 -7.90
N PHE A 134 5.83 -11.45 -7.10
CA PHE A 134 5.84 -12.56 -6.17
C PHE A 134 6.57 -12.19 -4.86
N PRO A 135 6.05 -12.61 -3.70
CA PRO A 135 4.67 -13.08 -3.56
C PRO A 135 3.68 -11.93 -3.87
N TYR A 136 2.39 -12.23 -3.99
CA TYR A 136 1.38 -11.26 -4.42
C TYR A 136 1.15 -10.16 -3.36
N ASP A 137 0.55 -9.05 -3.79
CA ASP A 137 0.29 -7.87 -2.95
C ASP A 137 -0.66 -8.16 -1.78
N GLY A 138 -0.27 -7.76 -0.56
CA GLY A 138 -1.05 -7.96 0.66
C GLY A 138 -1.01 -9.39 1.22
N ILE A 139 -0.03 -10.21 0.80
CA ILE A 139 0.13 -11.57 1.35
C ILE A 139 0.62 -11.51 2.81
N ILE A 140 0.15 -12.49 3.60
CA ILE A 140 0.77 -12.87 4.87
C ILE A 140 1.58 -14.14 4.61
N GLU A 141 2.89 -14.05 4.74
CA GLU A 141 3.85 -15.10 4.45
C GLU A 141 4.50 -15.60 5.74
N ASN A 142 4.58 -16.93 5.89
CA ASN A 142 5.20 -17.59 7.04
C ASN A 142 6.65 -17.98 6.76
N ASP A 143 7.02 -18.13 5.48
CA ASP A 143 8.40 -18.40 5.10
C ASP A 143 9.26 -17.12 5.16
N GLN A 144 10.11 -17.02 6.19
CA GLN A 144 11.07 -15.92 6.35
C GLN A 144 12.18 -15.92 5.28
N PHE A 145 12.27 -16.97 4.45
CA PHE A 145 13.18 -17.11 3.32
C PHE A 145 12.51 -16.93 1.95
N VAL A 146 11.25 -16.48 1.93
CA VAL A 146 10.46 -16.30 0.71
C VAL A 146 11.23 -15.55 -0.38
N LYS A 147 11.17 -16.06 -1.61
CA LYS A 147 11.68 -15.37 -2.80
C LYS A 147 10.75 -14.21 -3.15
N ILE A 148 11.31 -13.02 -3.29
CA ILE A 148 10.57 -11.79 -3.59
C ILE A 148 11.05 -11.22 -4.91
N GLY A 149 10.15 -10.79 -5.79
CA GLY A 149 10.53 -10.27 -7.09
C GLY A 149 9.37 -9.97 -8.02
N ALA A 150 9.71 -9.71 -9.27
CA ALA A 150 8.76 -9.46 -10.34
C ALA A 150 9.31 -9.91 -11.69
N ILE A 151 8.42 -10.16 -12.64
CA ILE A 151 8.74 -10.30 -14.06
C ILE A 151 8.40 -8.96 -14.71
N LEU A 152 9.42 -8.26 -15.22
CA LEU A 152 9.27 -6.91 -15.79
C LEU A 152 8.77 -6.98 -17.25
N GLU A 153 8.01 -5.97 -17.66
CA GLU A 153 7.48 -5.84 -19.01
C GLU A 153 7.92 -4.53 -19.68
N GLY A 154 7.95 -4.56 -21.02
CA GLY A 154 8.39 -3.43 -21.84
C GLY A 154 9.90 -3.22 -21.82
N ASP A 155 10.33 -2.15 -22.48
CA ASP A 155 11.76 -1.78 -22.65
C ASP A 155 12.01 -0.29 -22.38
N ASN A 156 11.04 0.39 -21.76
CA ASN A 156 11.04 1.83 -21.48
C ASN A 156 11.81 2.22 -20.20
N TYR A 157 12.59 1.30 -19.63
CA TYR A 157 13.41 1.54 -18.44
C TYR A 157 14.87 1.14 -18.70
N ASP A 158 15.81 1.84 -18.07
CA ASP A 158 17.23 1.48 -18.13
C ASP A 158 17.55 0.37 -17.11
N ILE A 159 17.86 -0.83 -17.63
CA ILE A 159 18.23 -2.02 -16.86
C ILE A 159 19.42 -1.74 -15.92
N LYS A 160 20.38 -0.90 -16.32
CA LYS A 160 21.57 -0.59 -15.50
C LYS A 160 21.23 0.17 -14.23
N THR A 161 20.06 0.80 -14.19
CA THR A 161 19.58 1.61 -13.05
C THR A 161 18.60 0.86 -12.15
N LEU A 162 18.37 -0.44 -12.39
CA LEU A 162 17.49 -1.25 -11.58
C LEU A 162 17.90 -1.21 -10.10
N SER A 163 16.91 -1.02 -9.24
CA SER A 163 17.09 -1.02 -7.80
C SER A 163 15.90 -1.71 -7.15
N MET A 164 16.18 -2.51 -6.13
CA MET A 164 15.18 -3.15 -5.28
C MET A 164 15.34 -2.67 -3.84
N LYS A 165 14.23 -2.35 -3.18
CA LYS A 165 14.18 -2.02 -1.74
C LYS A 165 13.12 -2.84 -1.02
N LEU A 166 13.45 -3.29 0.18
CA LEU A 166 12.54 -3.94 1.13
C LEU A 166 12.41 -3.07 2.38
N GLY A 167 11.22 -2.57 2.67
CA GLY A 167 10.98 -1.75 3.86
C GLY A 167 11.88 -0.51 3.92
N GLY A 168 12.20 0.07 2.76
CA GLY A 168 13.08 1.24 2.61
C GLY A 168 14.58 0.93 2.45
N ALA A 169 15.04 -0.26 2.84
CA ALA A 169 16.44 -0.66 2.71
C ALA A 169 16.73 -1.23 1.31
N LYS A 170 17.82 -0.78 0.67
CA LYS A 170 18.28 -1.33 -0.61
C LYS A 170 18.80 -2.76 -0.40
N VAL A 171 18.37 -3.69 -1.25
CA VAL A 171 18.80 -5.09 -1.23
C VAL A 171 19.58 -5.43 -2.50
N ARG A 172 20.49 -6.39 -2.42
CA ARG A 172 21.11 -7.00 -3.61
C ARG A 172 20.09 -7.95 -4.24
N PHE A 173 20.01 -7.99 -5.56
CA PHE A 173 19.05 -8.80 -6.29
C PHE A 173 19.75 -9.47 -7.47
N ASN A 174 19.14 -10.52 -7.99
CA ASN A 174 19.49 -11.16 -9.25
C ASN A 174 18.55 -10.63 -10.35
N PHE A 175 19.09 -10.38 -11.54
CA PHE A 175 18.29 -10.05 -12.72
C PHE A 175 18.60 -11.05 -13.83
N ASN A 176 17.59 -11.77 -14.30
CA ASN A 176 17.69 -12.64 -15.46
C ASN A 176 17.18 -11.88 -16.70
N PRO A 177 18.03 -11.57 -17.69
CA PRO A 177 17.63 -10.81 -18.86
C PRO A 177 16.74 -11.58 -19.84
N GLU A 178 16.79 -12.92 -19.85
CA GLU A 178 16.03 -13.75 -20.79
C GLU A 178 14.52 -13.72 -20.48
N ASN A 179 14.17 -13.83 -19.20
CA ASN A 179 12.79 -13.79 -18.74
C ASN A 179 12.42 -12.48 -18.03
N LYS A 180 13.32 -11.49 -18.00
CA LYS A 180 13.19 -10.20 -17.32
C LYS A 180 12.81 -10.31 -15.83
N GLU A 181 13.18 -11.40 -15.17
CA GLU A 181 12.93 -11.59 -13.75
C GLU A 181 13.95 -10.82 -12.92
N ILE A 182 13.45 -9.96 -12.03
CA ILE A 182 14.23 -9.38 -10.94
C ILE A 182 13.80 -10.04 -9.63
N SER A 183 14.75 -10.58 -8.87
CA SER A 183 14.41 -11.29 -7.62
C SER A 183 15.47 -11.19 -6.54
N PHE A 184 15.01 -11.29 -5.30
CA PHE A 184 15.79 -11.32 -4.07
C PHE A 184 15.33 -12.53 -3.25
N THR A 185 16.28 -13.35 -2.83
CA THR A 185 16.08 -14.39 -1.81
C THR A 185 16.96 -14.02 -0.62
N PRO A 186 16.40 -13.87 0.58
CA PRO A 186 17.17 -13.45 1.74
C PRO A 186 18.12 -14.59 2.20
N SER A 187 19.36 -14.24 2.54
CA SER A 187 20.33 -15.19 3.10
C SER A 187 20.21 -15.40 4.61
N LYS A 188 19.39 -14.57 5.27
CA LYS A 188 19.03 -14.62 6.68
C LYS A 188 17.53 -14.45 6.81
N PRO A 189 16.87 -15.03 7.83
CA PRO A 189 15.42 -14.91 7.97
C PRO A 189 14.99 -13.45 8.04
N LEU A 190 14.02 -13.06 7.21
CA LEU A 190 13.41 -11.74 7.27
C LEU A 190 12.73 -11.53 8.62
N ILE A 191 12.92 -10.36 9.24
CA ILE A 191 12.27 -10.01 10.51
C ILE A 191 10.74 -10.03 10.31
N LYS A 192 10.01 -10.56 11.29
CA LYS A 192 8.54 -10.62 11.30
C LYS A 192 7.94 -9.22 11.38
N LYS A 193 7.57 -8.67 10.24
CA LYS A 193 6.92 -7.37 10.06
C LYS A 193 6.38 -7.24 8.64
N SER A 194 5.73 -6.11 8.36
CA SER A 194 5.33 -5.75 7.00
C SER A 194 6.47 -5.03 6.26
N TYR A 195 6.64 -5.38 4.98
CA TYR A 195 7.61 -4.77 4.07
C TYR A 195 6.88 -4.23 2.85
N ILE A 196 7.07 -2.94 2.58
CA ILE A 196 6.77 -2.40 1.26
C ILE A 196 7.96 -2.74 0.36
N ILE A 197 7.69 -3.51 -0.68
CA ILE A 197 8.63 -3.84 -1.73
C ILE A 197 8.60 -2.72 -2.75
N ASN A 198 9.77 -2.32 -3.23
CA ASN A 198 9.89 -1.35 -4.32
C ASN A 198 10.90 -1.88 -5.32
N ILE A 199 10.50 -1.90 -6.59
CA ILE A 199 11.42 -2.05 -7.72
C ILE A 199 11.34 -0.77 -8.53
N SER A 200 12.49 -0.21 -8.87
CA SER A 200 12.57 1.02 -9.64
C SER A 200 13.70 0.99 -10.67
N ALA A 201 13.53 1.75 -11.74
CA ALA A 201 14.56 2.04 -12.73
C ALA A 201 14.30 3.43 -13.32
N GLN A 202 15.33 4.05 -13.88
CA GLN A 202 15.21 5.28 -14.64
C GLN A 202 14.41 5.02 -15.92
N ASP A 203 13.49 5.92 -16.24
CA ASP A 203 12.80 5.93 -17.52
C ASP A 203 13.77 6.28 -18.65
N LYS A 204 13.67 5.60 -19.80
CA LYS A 204 14.56 5.88 -20.95
C LYS A 204 14.22 7.19 -21.66
N ASN A 205 13.00 7.67 -21.52
CA ASN A 205 12.46 8.79 -22.29
C ASN A 205 12.32 10.07 -21.45
N SER A 206 12.74 10.06 -20.19
CA SER A 206 12.61 11.20 -19.29
C SER A 206 13.59 11.12 -18.11
N ASN A 207 13.69 12.20 -17.35
CA ASN A 207 14.53 12.28 -16.14
C ASN A 207 13.85 11.71 -14.89
N TYR A 208 12.79 10.90 -15.05
CA TYR A 208 11.97 10.39 -13.97
C TYR A 208 12.17 8.90 -13.75
N ILE A 209 11.70 8.43 -12.59
CA ILE A 209 11.80 7.03 -12.20
C ILE A 209 10.51 6.29 -12.58
N ARG A 210 10.67 5.08 -13.12
CA ARG A 210 9.62 4.06 -13.19
C ARG A 210 9.65 3.21 -11.93
N LYS A 211 8.48 2.88 -11.38
CA LYS A 211 8.41 2.12 -10.14
C LYS A 211 7.24 1.14 -10.08
N LYS A 212 7.48 0.01 -9.42
CA LYS A 212 6.48 -0.96 -8.96
C LYS A 212 6.61 -1.08 -7.44
N SER A 213 5.48 -1.07 -6.73
CA SER A 213 5.47 -1.26 -5.28
C SER A 213 4.29 -2.13 -4.84
N TRP A 214 4.51 -2.95 -3.83
CA TRP A 214 3.48 -3.80 -3.22
C TRP A 214 3.85 -4.15 -1.77
N LEU A 215 2.89 -4.60 -0.99
CA LEU A 215 3.05 -4.96 0.41
C LEU A 215 3.18 -6.49 0.57
N ILE A 216 4.05 -6.92 1.47
CA ILE A 216 4.05 -8.27 2.03
C ILE A 216 4.18 -8.20 3.56
N THR A 217 3.64 -9.17 4.28
CA THR A 217 3.80 -9.28 5.73
C THR A 217 4.41 -10.62 6.10
N ILE A 218 5.55 -10.62 6.77
CA ILE A 218 6.20 -11.82 7.31
C ILE A 218 5.69 -12.07 8.73
N LYS A 219 5.18 -13.28 9.02
CA LYS A 219 4.67 -13.70 10.34
C LYS A 219 5.45 -14.82 11.00
#